data_AF-A0A177E9V7-F1
#
_entry.id   AF-A0A177E9V7-F1
#
_cell.length_a   1.000
_cell.length_b   1.000
_cell.length_c   1.000
_cell.angle_alpha   90.00
_cell.angle_beta   90.00
_cell.angle_gamma   90.00
#
_symmetry.space_group_name_H-M   'P 1'
#
loop_
_entity.id
_entity.type
_entity.pdbx_description
1 polymer ?
#
loop_
_entity_poly.entity_id
_entity_poly.type
_entity_poly.pdbx_seq_one_letter_code
_entity_poly.pdbx_strand_id
1 'polypeptide(L)'
;MKHFFVFGVIAFWILLNSPAIAHKINIFAYTEGNTIQGEVYFNDGSPAKNTKITLYSVKGDKVLAETKTDKEGIFKLPIPKGLKEVKVVAWAEMGHRAEMKLKLSQNNEIASAETTQAKVKPANSQVLPEVAAANSISEELFRKIIREEVRKEMAPLKKMIQELARQADKPSLGEILGGIGYIFGLFGVWAWFQARGKRGK
;
A
#
# COMPACT_ATOMS: atom_id res chain seq x y z
N MET A 1 -25.17 4.37 -50.34
CA MET A 1 -24.59 3.01 -50.24
C MET A 1 -23.22 2.98 -49.55
N LYS A 2 -22.21 3.77 -49.98
CA LYS A 2 -20.87 3.78 -49.34
C LYS A 2 -20.89 4.08 -47.82
N HIS A 3 -21.71 5.01 -47.35
CA HIS A 3 -21.79 5.34 -45.91
C HIS A 3 -22.41 4.21 -45.06
N PHE A 4 -23.34 3.44 -45.62
CA PHE A 4 -23.98 2.32 -44.92
C PHE A 4 -23.00 1.15 -44.74
N PHE A 5 -22.17 0.90 -45.77
CA PHE A 5 -21.09 -0.09 -45.71
C PHE A 5 -20.01 0.32 -44.69
N VAL A 6 -19.57 1.58 -44.69
CA VAL A 6 -18.59 2.09 -43.71
C VAL A 6 -19.13 2.01 -42.28
N PHE A 7 -20.41 2.36 -42.07
CA PHE A 7 -21.03 2.27 -40.74
C PHE A 7 -21.15 0.82 -40.26
N GLY A 8 -21.49 -0.12 -41.15
CA GLY A 8 -21.51 -1.55 -40.86
C GLY A 8 -20.13 -2.11 -40.48
N VAL A 9 -19.07 -1.69 -41.19
CA VAL A 9 -17.69 -2.09 -40.88
C VAL A 9 -17.23 -1.54 -39.53
N ILE A 10 -17.55 -0.29 -39.20
CA ILE A 10 -17.22 0.32 -37.89
C ILE A 10 -17.97 -0.39 -36.75
N ALA A 11 -19.28 -0.67 -36.92
CA ALA A 11 -20.06 -1.40 -35.93
C ALA A 11 -19.54 -2.83 -35.71
N PHE A 12 -19.12 -3.51 -36.78
CA PHE A 12 -18.51 -4.83 -36.71
C PHE A 12 -17.17 -4.82 -35.97
N TRP A 13 -16.33 -3.80 -36.17
CA TRP A 13 -15.07 -3.62 -35.43
C TRP A 13 -15.28 -3.32 -33.94
N ILE A 14 -16.35 -2.61 -33.57
CA ILE A 14 -16.70 -2.36 -32.16
C ILE A 14 -17.12 -3.68 -31.48
N LEU A 15 -17.84 -4.56 -32.18
CA LEU A 15 -18.29 -5.86 -31.67
C LEU A 15 -17.17 -6.90 -31.52
N LEU A 16 -16.01 -6.68 -32.16
CA LEU A 16 -14.83 -7.56 -32.07
C LEU A 16 -13.96 -7.31 -30.84
N ASN A 17 -14.30 -6.36 -29.97
CA ASN A 17 -13.54 -6.12 -28.74
C ASN A 17 -13.81 -7.25 -27.73
N SER A 18 -12.84 -8.15 -27.59
CA SER A 18 -12.81 -9.09 -26.46
C SER A 18 -12.49 -8.30 -25.19
N PRO A 19 -13.19 -8.56 -24.05
CA PRO A 19 -12.79 -7.96 -22.78
C PRO A 19 -11.38 -8.44 -22.44
N ALA A 20 -10.41 -7.53 -22.48
CA ALA A 20 -9.08 -7.81 -21.97
C ALA A 20 -9.19 -7.90 -20.44
N ILE A 21 -9.16 -9.12 -19.90
CA ILE A 21 -9.14 -9.32 -18.45
C ILE A 21 -7.71 -9.01 -17.95
N ALA A 22 -7.41 -7.72 -17.84
CA ALA A 22 -6.21 -7.23 -17.19
C ALA A 22 -6.38 -7.39 -15.67
N HIS A 23 -5.79 -8.45 -15.11
CA HIS A 23 -5.86 -8.71 -13.68
C HIS A 23 -4.89 -7.78 -12.96
N LYS A 24 -5.38 -6.65 -12.43
CA LYS A 24 -4.56 -5.78 -11.56
C LYS A 24 -4.09 -6.60 -10.34
N ILE A 25 -2.79 -6.56 -10.06
CA ILE A 25 -2.23 -6.99 -8.78
C ILE A 25 -1.93 -5.77 -7.91
N ASN A 26 -1.97 -5.96 -6.61
CA ASN A 26 -1.71 -4.91 -5.62
C ASN A 26 -0.64 -5.39 -4.64
N ILE A 27 0.15 -4.46 -4.11
CA ILE A 27 1.12 -4.72 -3.06
C ILE A 27 0.88 -3.76 -1.90
N PHE A 28 0.88 -4.29 -0.69
CA PHE A 28 0.89 -3.49 0.52
C PHE A 28 2.08 -3.92 1.39
N ALA A 29 2.85 -2.95 1.85
CA ALA A 29 4.05 -3.18 2.65
C ALA A 29 4.16 -2.15 3.79
N TYR A 30 4.70 -2.58 4.91
CA TYR A 30 4.92 -1.78 6.10
C TYR A 30 6.16 -2.26 6.85
N THR A 31 6.71 -1.42 7.71
CA THR A 31 7.79 -1.80 8.63
C THR A 31 7.23 -2.28 9.96
N GLU A 32 7.70 -3.42 10.45
CA GLU A 32 7.43 -3.91 11.80
C GLU A 32 8.74 -4.44 12.41
N GLY A 33 9.16 -3.86 13.54
CA GLY A 33 10.46 -4.14 14.14
C GLY A 33 11.59 -3.86 13.14
N ASN A 34 12.44 -4.86 12.90
CA ASN A 34 13.55 -4.76 11.94
C ASN A 34 13.25 -5.41 10.58
N THR A 35 11.96 -5.57 10.26
CA THR A 35 11.50 -6.24 9.04
C THR A 35 10.52 -5.38 8.26
N ILE A 36 10.62 -5.44 6.93
CA ILE A 36 9.56 -5.05 6.01
C ILE A 36 8.67 -6.28 5.86
N GLN A 37 7.39 -6.12 6.17
CA GLN A 37 6.38 -7.15 5.93
C GLN A 37 5.33 -6.60 4.98
N GLY A 38 4.74 -7.47 4.20
CA GLY A 38 3.70 -7.07 3.28
C GLY A 38 2.96 -8.24 2.69
N GLU A 39 2.01 -7.92 1.84
CA GLU A 39 1.18 -8.87 1.11
C GLU A 39 1.00 -8.43 -0.33
N VAL A 40 0.78 -9.42 -1.20
CA VAL A 40 0.42 -9.21 -2.60
C VAL A 40 -0.88 -9.96 -2.88
N TYR A 41 -1.82 -9.28 -3.52
CA TYR A 41 -3.15 -9.83 -3.81
C TYR A 41 -3.67 -9.34 -5.17
N PHE A 42 -4.55 -10.12 -5.76
CA PHE A 42 -5.27 -9.75 -6.99
C PHE A 42 -6.48 -8.86 -6.66
N ASN A 43 -7.04 -8.17 -7.66
CA ASN A 43 -8.15 -7.24 -7.45
C ASN A 43 -9.44 -7.87 -6.86
N ASP A 44 -9.58 -9.18 -6.94
CA ASP A 44 -10.66 -9.95 -6.30
C ASP A 44 -10.39 -10.25 -4.81
N GLY A 45 -9.21 -9.89 -4.30
CA GLY A 45 -8.74 -10.12 -2.94
C GLY A 45 -7.99 -11.44 -2.75
N SER A 46 -7.89 -12.28 -3.78
CA SER A 46 -7.18 -13.54 -3.68
C SER A 46 -5.66 -13.33 -3.53
N PRO A 47 -4.96 -14.14 -2.72
CA PRO A 47 -3.53 -13.96 -2.49
C PRO A 47 -2.70 -14.32 -3.72
N ALA A 48 -1.74 -13.47 -4.06
CA ALA A 48 -0.75 -13.73 -5.11
C ALA A 48 0.40 -14.55 -4.53
N LYS A 49 0.38 -15.86 -4.77
CA LYS A 49 1.30 -16.84 -4.19
C LYS A 49 2.60 -16.94 -4.99
N ASN A 50 3.71 -17.32 -4.35
CA ASN A 50 5.01 -17.56 -5.01
C ASN A 50 5.46 -16.38 -5.91
N THR A 51 4.97 -15.18 -5.61
CA THR A 51 5.20 -13.95 -6.38
C THR A 51 6.55 -13.36 -6.00
N LYS A 52 7.38 -13.05 -6.98
CA LYS A 52 8.72 -12.49 -6.72
C LYS A 52 8.59 -11.07 -6.18
N ILE A 53 9.20 -10.81 -5.04
CA ILE A 53 9.29 -9.48 -4.44
C ILE A 53 10.74 -9.02 -4.54
N THR A 54 10.94 -7.83 -5.10
CA THR A 54 12.26 -7.19 -5.18
C THR A 54 12.21 -5.85 -4.48
N LEU A 55 13.16 -5.64 -3.58
CA LEU A 55 13.39 -4.37 -2.90
C LEU A 55 14.46 -3.58 -3.66
N TYR A 56 14.13 -2.34 -4.04
CA TYR A 56 15.02 -1.45 -4.76
C TYR A 56 15.37 -0.21 -3.93
N SER A 57 16.59 0.28 -4.09
CA SER A 57 16.94 1.64 -3.68
C SER A 57 16.18 2.64 -4.53
N VAL A 58 15.57 3.65 -3.89
CA VAL A 58 14.90 4.75 -4.62
C VAL A 58 15.90 5.56 -5.44
N LYS A 59 17.16 5.61 -5.01
CA LYS A 59 18.26 6.20 -5.76
C LYS A 59 18.96 5.11 -6.58
N GLY A 60 18.74 5.12 -7.89
CA GLY A 60 19.50 4.34 -8.87
C GLY A 60 19.04 2.89 -9.10
N ASP A 61 17.83 2.51 -8.71
CA ASP A 61 17.22 1.19 -9.00
C ASP A 61 18.08 -0.04 -8.66
N LYS A 62 19.00 0.11 -7.70
CA LYS A 62 19.81 -1.00 -7.20
C LYS A 62 18.93 -1.98 -6.43
N VAL A 63 19.01 -3.26 -6.77
CA VAL A 63 18.39 -4.34 -5.99
C VAL A 63 19.08 -4.47 -4.63
N LEU A 64 18.29 -4.43 -3.56
CA LEU A 64 18.74 -4.49 -2.18
C LEU A 64 18.48 -5.87 -1.55
N ALA A 65 17.33 -6.47 -1.88
CA ALA A 65 16.94 -7.78 -1.40
C ALA A 65 15.82 -8.36 -2.29
N GLU A 66 15.67 -9.68 -2.27
CA GLU A 66 14.59 -10.38 -2.96
C GLU A 66 13.97 -11.45 -2.04
N THR A 67 12.68 -11.73 -2.24
CA THR A 67 11.98 -12.84 -1.61
C THR A 67 10.82 -13.29 -2.49
N LYS A 68 10.02 -14.25 -2.03
CA LYS A 68 8.75 -14.61 -2.63
C LYS A 68 7.64 -14.58 -1.60
N THR A 69 6.42 -14.34 -2.05
CA THR A 69 5.23 -14.50 -1.22
C THR A 69 4.95 -15.97 -0.92
N ASP A 70 4.39 -16.22 0.26
CA ASP A 70 3.92 -17.54 0.67
C ASP A 70 2.52 -17.88 0.11
N LYS A 71 1.87 -18.90 0.68
CA LYS A 71 0.53 -19.36 0.26
C LYS A 71 -0.58 -18.37 0.60
N GLU A 72 -0.36 -17.47 1.55
CA GLU A 72 -1.29 -16.41 1.94
C GLU A 72 -0.97 -15.09 1.22
N GLY A 73 0.01 -15.09 0.30
CA GLY A 73 0.44 -13.88 -0.41
C GLY A 73 1.33 -12.98 0.44
N ILE A 74 1.79 -13.44 1.61
CA ILE A 74 2.56 -12.66 2.57
C ILE A 74 4.06 -12.79 2.25
N PHE A 75 4.81 -11.70 2.44
CA PHE A 75 6.27 -11.71 2.34
C PHE A 75 6.92 -10.97 3.52
N LYS A 76 8.17 -11.31 3.80
CA LYS A 76 9.01 -10.64 4.81
C LYS A 76 10.42 -10.44 4.28
N LEU A 77 11.00 -9.27 4.54
CA LEU A 77 12.35 -8.87 4.14
C LEU A 77 13.03 -8.10 5.29
N PRO A 78 14.36 -8.17 5.44
CA PRO A 78 15.08 -7.32 6.39
C PRO A 78 15.08 -5.86 5.94
N ILE A 79 15.07 -4.92 6.90
CA ILE A 79 15.22 -3.49 6.59
C ILE A 79 16.68 -3.19 6.19
N PRO A 80 16.94 -2.63 4.99
CA PRO A 80 18.30 -2.27 4.58
C PRO A 80 18.82 -1.08 5.38
N LYS A 81 20.08 -1.16 5.83
CA LYS A 81 20.73 -0.10 6.63
C LYS A 81 21.01 1.16 5.80
N GLY A 82 20.92 2.32 6.44
CA GLY A 82 21.34 3.60 5.84
C GLY A 82 20.38 4.18 4.79
N LEU A 83 19.20 3.58 4.61
CA LEU A 83 18.18 4.07 3.68
C LEU A 83 16.95 4.60 4.44
N LYS A 84 16.44 5.75 4.00
CA LYS A 84 15.20 6.35 4.53
C LYS A 84 13.94 5.87 3.81
N GLU A 85 14.09 5.39 2.59
CA GLU A 85 12.98 4.96 1.74
C GLU A 85 13.48 3.89 0.76
N VAL A 86 12.57 2.99 0.39
CA VAL A 86 12.80 1.90 -0.57
C VAL A 86 11.60 1.77 -1.49
N LYS A 87 11.82 1.21 -2.69
CA LYS A 87 10.76 0.83 -3.62
C LYS A 87 10.57 -0.68 -3.54
N VAL A 88 9.37 -1.12 -3.17
CA VAL A 88 8.99 -2.54 -3.11
C VAL A 88 8.24 -2.88 -4.39
N VAL A 89 8.68 -3.89 -5.13
CA VAL A 89 8.09 -4.29 -6.42
C VAL A 89 7.72 -5.77 -6.38
N ALA A 90 6.47 -6.08 -6.69
CA ALA A 90 5.99 -7.43 -6.93
C ALA A 90 5.97 -7.72 -8.43
N TRP A 91 6.54 -8.87 -8.81
CA TRP A 91 6.53 -9.43 -10.15
C TRP A 91 5.76 -10.75 -10.11
N ALA A 92 4.47 -10.68 -10.44
CA ALA A 92 3.64 -11.88 -10.57
C ALA A 92 3.77 -12.47 -11.98
N GLU A 93 3.18 -13.64 -12.19
CA GLU A 93 3.22 -14.34 -13.47
C GLU A 93 2.59 -13.50 -14.59
N MET A 94 2.93 -13.86 -15.84
CA MET A 94 2.36 -13.22 -17.05
C MET A 94 2.62 -11.71 -17.17
N GLY A 95 3.68 -11.20 -16.54
CA GLY A 95 4.10 -9.80 -16.65
C GLY A 95 3.35 -8.83 -15.74
N HIS A 96 2.55 -9.32 -14.80
CA HIS A 96 1.86 -8.48 -13.83
C HIS A 96 2.85 -7.86 -12.83
N ARG A 97 2.70 -6.55 -12.60
CA ARG A 97 3.62 -5.76 -11.78
C ARG A 97 2.86 -4.81 -10.87
N ALA A 98 3.22 -4.79 -9.59
CA ALA A 98 2.79 -3.78 -8.64
C ALA A 98 4.00 -3.21 -7.92
N GLU A 99 3.95 -1.92 -7.58
CA GLU A 99 5.02 -1.27 -6.84
C GLU A 99 4.48 -0.26 -5.85
N MET A 100 5.23 -0.07 -4.76
CA MET A 100 5.00 1.02 -3.83
C MET A 100 6.32 1.56 -3.28
N LYS A 101 6.33 2.83 -2.91
CA LYS A 101 7.40 3.42 -2.11
C LYS A 101 7.07 3.27 -0.63
N LEU A 102 8.05 2.81 0.14
CA LEU A 102 7.93 2.61 1.57
C LEU A 102 8.98 3.44 2.29
N LYS A 103 8.53 4.38 3.13
CA LYS A 103 9.38 5.07 4.09
C LYS A 103 9.79 4.08 5.17
N LEU A 104 11.09 4.02 5.44
CA LEU A 104 11.65 3.16 6.46
C LEU A 104 11.71 3.93 7.78
N SER A 105 10.85 3.55 8.73
CA SER A 105 11.00 3.97 10.12
C SER A 105 12.17 3.22 10.72
N GLN A 106 13.38 3.76 10.59
CA GLN A 106 14.52 3.25 11.35
C GLN A 106 14.25 3.56 12.81
N ASN A 107 13.95 2.52 13.60
CA ASN A 107 13.81 2.63 15.03
C ASN A 107 15.22 2.78 15.65
N ASN A 108 15.84 3.93 15.38
CA ASN A 108 17.13 4.35 15.93
C ASN A 108 17.00 5.72 16.63
N GLU A 109 15.83 5.99 17.21
CA GLU A 109 15.59 7.15 18.08
C GLU A 109 14.63 6.77 19.22
N ILE A 110 15.04 5.81 20.06
CA ILE A 110 14.72 5.81 21.50
C ILE A 110 15.96 5.31 22.25
N ALA A 111 17.09 5.96 21.99
CA ALA A 111 18.27 5.99 22.85
C ALA A 111 18.81 7.41 22.69
N SER A 112 18.96 8.14 23.79
CA SER A 112 19.23 9.59 23.88
C SER A 112 18.06 10.52 23.58
N ALA A 113 17.05 10.51 24.46
CA ALA A 113 16.61 11.79 25.01
C ALA A 113 17.38 11.99 26.30
N GLU A 114 18.46 12.77 26.19
CA GLU A 114 19.23 13.25 27.33
C GLU A 114 18.29 13.93 28.31
N THR A 115 18.30 13.40 29.54
CA THR A 115 17.86 14.07 30.74
C THR A 115 18.59 15.41 30.86
N THR A 116 17.93 16.48 30.43
CA THR A 116 18.31 17.84 30.82
C THR A 116 18.20 17.93 32.33
N GLN A 117 19.35 18.02 32.99
CA GLN A 117 19.49 18.31 34.40
C GLN A 117 18.79 19.63 34.73
N ALA A 118 17.63 19.55 35.39
CA ALA A 118 17.13 20.64 36.22
C ALA A 118 17.55 20.35 37.67
N LYS A 119 18.61 21.03 38.08
CA LYS A 119 19.16 21.14 39.42
C LYS A 119 18.09 21.62 40.41
N VAL A 120 17.69 20.77 41.36
CA VAL A 120 17.12 21.21 42.64
C VAL A 120 17.68 20.33 43.76
N LYS A 121 18.35 20.95 44.74
CA LYS A 121 18.84 20.37 45.99
C LYS A 121 18.84 21.51 47.04
N PRO A 122 18.73 21.29 48.37
CA PRO A 122 18.03 20.25 49.17
C PRO A 122 17.17 20.84 50.31
N ALA A 123 16.26 20.04 50.88
CA ALA A 123 15.89 19.95 52.32
C ALA A 123 14.83 18.84 52.42
N ASN A 124 14.80 17.88 53.35
CA ASN A 124 15.34 17.75 54.69
C ASN A 124 15.52 16.25 55.01
N SER A 125 16.35 15.96 56.02
CA SER A 125 16.81 14.64 56.45
C SER A 125 15.78 13.84 57.28
N GLN A 126 15.86 12.52 57.09
CA GLN A 126 15.68 11.41 58.08
C GLN A 126 14.29 11.09 58.63
N VAL A 127 13.77 9.90 58.23
CA VAL A 127 13.43 8.79 59.16
C VAL A 127 13.65 7.44 58.44
N LEU A 128 14.02 6.41 59.22
CA LEU A 128 14.64 5.12 58.85
C LEU A 128 13.62 4.05 58.33
N PRO A 129 14.02 2.77 58.07
CA PRO A 129 13.78 2.00 56.84
C PRO A 129 12.65 0.96 56.98
N GLU A 130 12.51 0.07 55.99
CA GLU A 130 11.74 -1.21 56.06
C GLU A 130 10.35 -1.22 55.39
N VAL A 131 10.31 -1.19 54.06
CA VAL A 131 9.49 -2.07 53.17
C VAL A 131 9.84 -1.74 51.71
N ALA A 132 10.92 -2.32 51.18
CA ALA A 132 11.33 -2.09 49.79
C ALA A 132 11.76 -3.39 49.08
N ALA A 133 11.00 -4.47 49.28
CA ALA A 133 11.31 -5.77 48.67
C ALA A 133 10.09 -6.50 48.08
N ALA A 134 9.09 -5.77 47.56
CA ALA A 134 7.92 -6.42 46.95
C ALA A 134 7.28 -5.70 45.75
N ASN A 135 7.86 -4.63 45.20
CA ASN A 135 7.20 -3.88 44.11
C ASN A 135 8.12 -3.37 42.99
N SER A 136 9.18 -4.12 42.67
CA SER A 136 9.90 -3.96 41.41
C SER A 136 9.49 -5.07 40.45
N ILE A 137 8.21 -5.07 40.02
CA ILE A 137 7.89 -5.65 38.72
C ILE A 137 8.78 -4.87 37.76
N SER A 138 9.83 -5.52 37.25
CA SER A 138 10.83 -4.88 36.43
C SER A 138 10.12 -4.12 35.31
N GLU A 139 10.34 -2.82 35.23
CA GLU A 139 9.71 -1.93 34.26
C GLU A 139 9.75 -2.49 32.83
N GLU A 140 10.80 -3.26 32.53
CA GLU A 140 10.98 -4.01 31.30
C GLU A 140 9.91 -5.09 31.05
N LEU A 141 9.61 -5.93 32.04
CA LEU A 141 8.54 -6.95 31.93
C LEU A 141 7.17 -6.29 31.72
N PHE A 142 6.91 -5.19 32.43
CA PHE A 142 5.66 -4.44 32.27
C PHE A 142 5.54 -3.83 30.85
N ARG A 143 6.61 -3.19 30.36
CA ARG A 143 6.67 -2.68 28.98
C ARG A 143 6.53 -3.78 27.94
N LYS A 144 7.06 -4.98 28.20
CA LYS A 144 6.93 -6.15 27.33
C LYS A 144 5.48 -6.63 27.27
N ILE A 145 4.82 -6.80 28.42
CA ILE A 145 3.41 -7.21 28.51
C ILE A 145 2.50 -6.18 27.82
N ILE A 146 2.69 -4.88 28.06
CA ILE A 146 1.92 -3.83 27.37
C ILE A 146 2.12 -3.92 25.86
N ARG A 147 3.35 -4.06 25.38
CA ARG A 147 3.63 -4.13 23.95
C ARG A 147 2.98 -5.36 23.32
N GLU A 148 3.00 -6.48 24.01
CA GLU A 148 2.38 -7.72 23.57
C GLU A 148 0.86 -7.59 23.48
N GLU A 149 0.21 -7.07 24.53
CA GLU A 149 -1.25 -6.93 24.53
C GLU A 149 -1.73 -5.86 23.54
N VAL A 150 -1.02 -4.73 23.44
CA VAL A 150 -1.31 -3.72 22.40
C VAL A 150 -1.15 -4.32 21.01
N ARG A 151 -0.12 -5.13 20.75
CA ARG A 151 0.07 -5.75 19.42
C ARG A 151 -1.04 -6.72 19.09
N LYS A 152 -1.52 -7.48 20.07
CA LYS A 152 -2.62 -8.44 19.93
C LYS A 152 -3.93 -7.73 19.54
N GLU A 153 -4.21 -6.58 20.13
CA GLU A 153 -5.39 -5.75 19.81
C GLU A 153 -5.24 -4.98 18.49
N MET A 154 -4.02 -4.59 18.11
CA MET A 154 -3.77 -3.87 16.86
C MET A 154 -3.77 -4.78 15.61
N ALA A 155 -3.54 -6.08 15.78
CA ALA A 155 -3.57 -7.05 14.69
C ALA A 155 -4.93 -7.13 13.96
N PRO A 156 -6.10 -7.26 14.63
CA PRO A 156 -7.39 -7.25 13.96
C PRO A 156 -7.70 -5.91 13.28
N LEU A 157 -7.36 -4.79 13.94
CA LEU A 157 -7.54 -3.44 13.37
C LEU A 157 -6.80 -3.27 12.04
N LYS A 158 -5.55 -3.75 11.98
CA LYS A 158 -4.76 -3.71 10.76
C LYS A 158 -5.38 -4.52 9.64
N LYS A 159 -5.88 -5.73 9.94
CA LYS A 159 -6.60 -6.56 8.97
C LYS A 159 -7.83 -5.84 8.42
N MET A 160 -8.59 -5.15 9.27
CA MET A 160 -9.76 -4.37 8.82
C MET A 160 -9.37 -3.21 7.91
N ILE A 161 -8.30 -2.48 8.24
CA ILE A 161 -7.81 -1.37 7.39
C ILE A 161 -7.33 -1.91 6.03
N GLN A 162 -6.64 -3.05 6.02
CA GLN A 162 -6.22 -3.72 4.79
C GLN A 162 -7.42 -4.14 3.94
N GLU A 163 -8.45 -4.73 4.56
CA GLU A 163 -9.66 -5.13 3.86
C GLU A 163 -10.42 -3.92 3.26
N LEU A 164 -10.50 -2.81 4.00
CA LEU A 164 -11.06 -1.57 3.48
C LEU A 164 -10.25 -1.01 2.30
N ALA A 165 -8.93 -1.02 2.40
CA ALA A 165 -8.05 -0.61 1.31
C ALA A 165 -8.26 -1.47 0.05
N ARG A 166 -8.48 -2.78 0.21
CA ARG A 166 -8.81 -3.70 -0.89
C ARG A 166 -10.13 -3.36 -1.58
N GLN A 167 -11.14 -2.96 -0.82
CA GLN A 167 -12.46 -2.62 -1.37
C GLN A 167 -12.45 -1.27 -2.12
N ALA A 168 -11.68 -0.29 -1.62
CA ALA A 168 -11.58 1.03 -2.24
C ALA A 168 -10.88 1.02 -3.61
N ASP A 169 -10.09 -0.01 -3.91
CA ASP A 169 -9.30 -0.11 -5.14
C ASP A 169 -10.12 -0.56 -6.38
N LYS A 170 -11.42 -0.83 -6.20
CA LYS A 170 -12.32 -1.26 -7.28
C LYS A 170 -12.96 -0.05 -7.97
N PRO A 171 -12.86 0.07 -9.32
CA PRO A 171 -13.51 1.15 -10.03
C PRO A 171 -15.02 1.07 -9.85
N SER A 172 -15.63 2.21 -9.55
CA SER A 172 -17.08 2.28 -9.35
C SER A 172 -17.82 2.29 -10.70
N LEU A 173 -19.05 1.78 -10.71
CA LEU A 173 -19.91 1.89 -11.90
C LEU A 173 -20.08 3.36 -12.34
N GLY A 174 -20.11 4.29 -11.39
CA GLY A 174 -20.21 5.73 -11.68
C GLY A 174 -19.02 6.27 -12.48
N GLU A 175 -17.79 5.83 -12.16
CA GLU A 175 -16.59 6.23 -12.91
C GLU A 175 -16.63 5.70 -14.35
N ILE A 176 -17.09 4.46 -14.53
CA ILE A 176 -17.22 3.84 -15.86
C ILE A 176 -18.27 4.58 -16.69
N LEU A 177 -19.48 4.75 -16.16
CA LEU A 177 -20.55 5.48 -16.86
C LEU A 177 -20.18 6.95 -17.11
N GLY A 178 -19.50 7.59 -16.17
CA GLY A 178 -19.01 8.96 -16.30
C GLY A 178 -17.99 9.10 -17.45
N GLY A 179 -17.03 8.18 -17.54
CA GLY A 179 -16.08 8.13 -18.65
C GLY A 179 -16.75 7.91 -20.01
N ILE A 180 -17.69 6.96 -20.08
CA ILE A 180 -18.49 6.72 -21.29
C ILE A 180 -19.28 8.00 -21.67
N GLY A 181 -19.96 8.62 -20.71
CA GLY A 181 -20.70 9.85 -20.91
C GLY A 181 -19.83 11.01 -21.41
N TYR A 182 -18.60 11.13 -20.91
CA TYR A 182 -17.63 12.14 -21.36
C TYR A 182 -17.25 11.95 -22.83
N ILE A 183 -16.97 10.70 -23.25
CA ILE A 183 -16.66 10.38 -24.65
C ILE A 183 -17.83 10.73 -25.57
N PHE A 184 -19.04 10.30 -25.23
CA PHE A 184 -20.24 10.61 -26.02
C PHE A 184 -20.56 12.12 -26.02
N GLY A 185 -20.32 12.81 -24.91
CA GLY A 185 -20.48 14.26 -24.80
C GLY A 185 -19.55 15.02 -25.75
N LEU A 186 -18.25 14.72 -25.73
CA LEU A 186 -17.28 15.33 -26.64
C LEU A 186 -17.60 15.03 -28.11
N PHE A 187 -17.94 13.77 -28.42
CA PHE A 187 -18.31 13.38 -29.77
C PHE A 187 -19.59 14.08 -30.24
N GLY A 188 -20.59 14.22 -29.37
CA GLY A 188 -21.83 14.95 -29.65
C GLY A 188 -21.59 16.42 -29.98
N VAL A 189 -20.72 17.09 -29.21
CA VAL A 189 -20.32 18.48 -29.48
C VAL A 189 -19.61 18.59 -30.83
N TRP A 190 -18.66 17.70 -31.12
CA TRP A 190 -17.97 17.67 -32.41
C TRP A 190 -18.93 17.45 -33.59
N ALA A 191 -19.85 16.49 -33.47
CA ALA A 191 -20.84 16.18 -34.50
C ALA A 191 -21.80 17.36 -34.73
N TRP A 192 -22.17 18.10 -33.68
CA TRP A 192 -23.01 19.29 -33.79
C TRP A 192 -22.35 20.41 -34.59
N PHE A 193 -21.06 20.68 -34.37
CA PHE A 193 -20.30 21.64 -35.17
C PHE A 193 -20.16 21.20 -36.64
N GLN A 194 -19.90 19.91 -36.89
CA GLN A 194 -19.83 19.36 -38.25
C GLN A 194 -21.18 19.45 -39.00
N ALA A 195 -22.30 19.22 -38.30
CA ALA A 195 -23.63 19.34 -38.89
C ALA A 195 -23.98 20.79 -39.29
N ARG A 196 -23.44 21.78 -38.58
CA ARG A 196 -23.60 23.20 -38.94
C ARG A 196 -22.71 23.64 -40.09
N GLY A 197 -21.48 23.12 -40.19
CA GLY A 197 -20.57 23.40 -41.30
C GLY A 197 -21.08 22.97 -42.68
N LYS A 198 -22.00 22.00 -42.75
CA LYS A 198 -22.62 21.52 -44.00
C LYS A 198 -23.92 22.22 -44.40
N ARG A 199 -24.56 23.00 -43.52
CA ARG A 199 -25.81 23.73 -43.80
C ARG A 199 -25.58 25.16 -44.31
N GLY A 200 -24.33 25.59 -44.45
CA GLY A 200 -23.94 26.93 -44.92
C GLY A 200 -23.19 26.93 -46.26
N LYS A 201 -23.30 25.86 -47.07
CA LYS A 201 -22.83 25.80 -48.46
C LYS A 201 -23.98 25.39 -49.36
#